data_AF-A0A077F9H4-F1
#
_entry.id   AF-A0A077F9H4-F1
#
_cell.length_a   1.000
_cell.length_b   1.000
_cell.length_c   1.000
_cell.angle_alpha   90.00
_cell.angle_beta   90.00
_cell.angle_gamma   90.00
#
_symmetry.space_group_name_H-M   'P 1'
#
loop_
_entity.id
_entity.type
_entity.pdbx_description
1 polymer ?
#
loop_
_entity_poly.entity_id
_entity_poly.type
_entity_poly.pdbx_seq_one_letter_code
_entity_poly.pdbx_strand_id
1 'polypeptide(L)' 'MKGSTSETATAELLMKQALDALRRYNEAKGHASPEEVERLGLWAVSLMTEAQEYQLRVFGGPI' A
#
# COMPACT_ATOMS: atom_id res chain seq x y z
N MET A 1 -15.18 -15.82 10.17
CA MET A 1 -15.10 -15.17 8.83
C MET A 1 -16.08 -14.04 8.83
N LYS A 2 -15.84 -12.86 8.28
CA LYS A 2 -14.73 -12.22 7.57
C LYS A 2 -15.26 -10.79 7.35
N GLY A 3 -14.39 -9.82 7.05
CA GLY A 3 -14.87 -8.54 6.53
C GLY A 3 -15.91 -8.74 5.43
N SER A 4 -16.94 -7.91 5.44
CA SER A 4 -17.97 -7.83 4.41
C SER A 4 -17.34 -7.67 3.02
N THR A 5 -18.10 -7.99 1.96
CA THR A 5 -17.65 -7.81 0.57
C THR A 5 -17.12 -6.41 0.29
N SER A 6 -17.65 -5.40 1.00
CA SER A 6 -17.15 -4.02 0.95
C SER A 6 -15.78 -3.88 1.59
N GLU A 7 -15.56 -4.47 2.76
CA GLU A 7 -14.29 -4.34 3.47
C GLU A 7 -13.17 -5.11 2.77
N THR A 8 -13.48 -6.26 2.14
CA THR A 8 -12.53 -6.97 1.28
C THR A 8 -12.18 -6.15 0.04
N ALA A 9 -13.15 -5.52 -0.61
CA ALA A 9 -12.89 -4.67 -1.77
C ALA A 9 -12.02 -3.45 -1.42
N THR A 10 -12.25 -2.82 -0.27
CA THR A 10 -11.41 -1.71 0.21
C THR A 10 -9.98 -2.18 0.52
N ALA A 11 -9.80 -3.34 1.17
CA ALA A 11 -8.47 -3.88 1.43
C ALA A 11 -7.70 -4.20 0.12
N GLU A 12 -8.38 -4.79 -0.86
CA GLU A 12 -7.82 -5.04 -2.19
C GLU A 12 -7.44 -3.75 -2.92
N LEU A 13 -8.28 -2.72 -2.82
CA LEU A 13 -7.99 -1.41 -3.40
C LEU A 13 -6.74 -0.78 -2.77
N LEU A 14 -6.64 -0.76 -1.44
CA LEU A 14 -5.48 -0.22 -0.73
C LEU A 14 -4.20 -0.99 -1.09
N MET A 15 -4.27 -2.32 -1.16
CA MET A 15 -3.14 -3.15 -1.59
C MET A 15 -2.73 -2.85 -3.04
N LYS A 16 -3.70 -2.68 -3.94
CA LYS A 16 -3.42 -2.32 -5.34
C LYS A 16 -2.73 -0.96 -5.43
N GLN A 17 -3.17 0.03 -4.66
CA GLN A 17 -2.53 1.35 -4.63
C GLN A 17 -1.08 1.27 -4.12
N ALA A 18 -0.85 0.52 -3.04
CA ALA A 18 0.47 0.33 -2.48
C ALA A 18 1.44 -0.35 -3.49
N LEU A 19 0.97 -1.39 -4.18
CA LEU A 19 1.75 -2.07 -5.21
C LEU A 19 2.04 -1.17 -6.42
N ASP A 20 1.08 -0.36 -6.84
CA ASP A 20 1.27 0.55 -7.96
C ASP A 20 2.27 1.68 -7.62
N ALA A 21 2.26 2.17 -6.38
CA ALA A 21 3.27 3.11 -5.88
C ALA A 21 4.66 2.47 -5.81
N LEU A 22 4.76 1.22 -5.33
CA LEU A 22 6.02 0.48 -5.31
C LEU A 22 6.58 0.25 -6.73
N ARG A 23 5.70 -0.05 -7.70
CA ARG A 23 6.08 -0.18 -9.11
C ARG A 23 6.66 1.13 -9.63
N ARG A 24 5.99 2.27 -9.41
CA ARG A 24 6.48 3.60 -9.83
C ARG A 24 7.82 3.95 -9.19
N TYR A 25 7.99 3.66 -7.90
CA TYR A 25 9.26 3.81 -7.21
C TYR A 25 10.38 3.00 -7.89
N ASN A 26 10.12 1.73 -8.21
CA ASN A 26 11.10 0.88 -8.88
C ASN A 26 11.40 1.33 -10.32
N GLU A 27 10.41 1.81 -11.06
CA GLU A 27 10.60 2.37 -12.41
C GLU A 27 11.46 3.65 -12.37
N ALA A 28 11.28 4.47 -11.33
CA ALA A 28 12.04 5.70 -11.15
C ALA A 28 13.53 5.45 -10.79
N LYS A 29 13.86 4.29 -10.21
CA LYS A 29 15.25 3.94 -9.90
C LYS A 29 16.11 3.95 -11.17
N GLY A 30 17.18 4.74 -11.15
CA GLY A 30 18.13 4.84 -12.25
C GLY A 30 17.69 5.76 -13.41
N HIS A 31 16.48 6.32 -13.36
CA HIS A 31 15.94 7.21 -14.41
C HIS A 31 15.53 8.59 -13.89
N ALA A 32 15.06 8.68 -12.64
CA ALA A 32 14.62 9.93 -12.02
C ALA A 32 15.69 10.52 -11.09
N SER A 33 15.45 11.75 -10.61
CA SER A 33 16.33 12.38 -9.62
C SER A 33 16.26 11.64 -8.27
N PRO A 34 17.31 11.71 -7.44
CA PRO A 34 17.31 11.11 -6.11
C PRO A 34 16.12 11.57 -5.24
N GLU A 35 15.75 12.84 -5.31
CA GLU A 35 14.63 13.43 -4.56
C GLU A 35 13.28 12.85 -4.99
N GLU A 36 13.12 12.57 -6.29
CA GLU A 36 11.91 11.95 -6.83
C GLU A 36 11.81 10.47 -6.44
N VAL A 37 12.92 9.75 -6.50
CA VAL A 37 13.00 8.36 -6.02
C VAL A 37 12.69 8.28 -4.53
N GLU A 38 13.22 9.19 -3.71
CA GLU A 38 12.95 9.26 -2.28
C GLU A 38 11.46 9.55 -2.01
N ARG A 39 10.89 10.55 -2.69
CA ARG A 39 9.47 10.90 -2.55
C ARG A 39 8.56 9.73 -2.90
N LEU A 40 8.84 9.02 -4.00
CA LEU A 40 8.09 7.84 -4.42
C LEU A 40 8.25 6.68 -3.41
N GLY A 41 9.43 6.51 -2.84
CA GLY A 41 9.70 5.52 -1.80
C GLY A 41 8.88 5.78 -0.54
N LEU A 42 8.88 7.01 -0.04
CA LEU A 42 8.08 7.43 1.11
C LEU A 42 6.58 7.22 0.87
N TRP A 43 6.11 7.56 -0.34
CA TRP A 43 4.72 7.31 -0.72
C TRP A 43 4.38 5.82 -0.68
N ALA A 44 5.20 4.97 -1.30
CA ALA A 44 4.96 3.53 -1.32
C ALA A 44 4.90 2.94 0.10
N VAL A 45 5.82 3.34 0.98
CA VAL A 45 5.83 2.91 2.40
C VAL A 45 4.56 3.37 3.14
N SER A 46 4.13 4.61 2.92
CA SER A 46 2.91 5.14 3.53
C SER A 46 1.68 4.32 3.14
N LEU A 47 1.51 4.02 1.85
CA LEU A 47 0.37 3.23 1.37
C LEU A 47 0.41 1.77 1.84
N MET A 48 1.59 1.17 1.93
CA MET A 48 1.72 -0.18 2.48
C MET A 48 1.32 -0.23 3.97
N THR A 49 1.71 0.79 4.73
CA THR A 49 1.34 0.91 6.15
C THR A 49 -0.17 1.06 6.32
N GLU A 50 -0.79 1.95 5.55
CA GLU A 50 -2.24 2.17 5.57
C GLU A 50 -3.02 0.90 5.18
N ALA A 51 -2.58 0.18 4.14
CA ALA A 51 -3.18 -1.09 3.74
C ALA A 51 -3.08 -2.15 4.85
N GLN A 52 -1.92 -2.24 5.51
CA GLN A 52 -1.70 -3.18 6.60
C GLN A 52 -2.53 -2.84 7.83
N GLU A 53 -2.58 -1.58 8.24
CA GLU A 53 -3.41 -1.11 9.36
C GLU A 53 -4.90 -1.36 9.11
N TYR A 54 -5.37 -1.09 7.90
CA TYR A 54 -6.74 -1.39 7.49
C TYR A 54 -7.03 -2.89 7.57
N GLN A 55 -6.14 -3.71 7.01
CA GLN A 55 -6.30 -5.16 7.00
C GLN A 55 -6.27 -5.74 8.43
N LEU A 56 -5.43 -5.21 9.32
CA LEU A 56 -5.41 -5.60 10.74
C LEU A 56 -6.69 -5.17 11.46
N ARG A 57 -7.19 -3.94 11.23
CA ARG A 57 -8.42 -3.46 11.85
C ARG A 57 -9.64 -4.30 11.48
N VAL A 58 -9.73 -4.72 10.22
CA VAL A 58 -10.90 -5.43 9.66
C VAL A 58 -10.80 -6.94 9.87
N PHE A 59 -9.60 -7.52 9.69
CA PHE A 59 -9.40 -8.97 9.64
C PHE A 59 -8.54 -9.52 10.77
N GLY A 60 -7.80 -8.68 11.49
CA GLY A 60 -7.03 -9.05 12.68
C GLY A 60 -7.94 -9.16 13.89
N GLY A 61 -8.69 -10.25 13.97
CA GLY A 61 -9.46 -10.59 15.18
C GLY A 61 -8.56 -10.76 16.42
N PRO A 62 -9.15 -10.79 17.63
CA PRO A 62 -8.39 -11.07 18.84
C PRO A 62 -7.71 -12.44 18.74
N ILE A 63 -6.45 -12.47 19.17
CA ILE A 63 -5.58 -13.66 19.23
C ILE A 63 -6.14 -14.68 20.23
#